data_AF-A0A1A9AS68-F1
#
_entry.id   AF-A0A1A9AS68-F1
#
_cell.length_a   1.000
_cell.length_b   1.000
_cell.length_c   1.000
_cell.angle_alpha   90.00
_cell.angle_beta   90.00
_cell.angle_gamma   90.00
#
_symmetry.space_group_name_H-M   'P 1'
#
loop_
_entity.id
_entity.type
_entity.pdbx_description
1 polymer ?
#
loop_
_entity_poly.entity_id
_entity_poly.type
_entity_poly.pdbx_seq_one_letter_code
_entity_poly.pdbx_strand_id
1 'polypeptide(L)'
;MPKPPDSTNFLELFQKSSKELNSEKFYVALNKVSPDLSKYQAECKNINVRSHHDQMAKICEKYLSYLESCESLNNKNFSYDVSKLMNYWLYDKITNIYGTENTTEIEIAFSALQFILSYPKYNPKLSSLIEKCKPNLKMVDHHDWKNRKDLYDYCINYKFIEDECKFYSEGCKKHCDYIGKQSNIYEHFETFCNSKSSDCPEFYDNCKDYNPKLV
;
A
#
# COMPACT_ATOMS: atom_id res chain seq x y z
N MET A 1 -4.45 -2.56 -38.24
CA MET A 1 -4.67 -3.24 -36.95
C MET A 1 -4.69 -2.18 -35.87
N PRO A 2 -5.69 -2.13 -34.97
CA PRO A 2 -5.60 -1.27 -33.79
C PRO A 2 -4.37 -1.71 -32.98
N LYS A 3 -3.56 -0.75 -32.54
CA LYS A 3 -2.46 -1.02 -31.61
C LYS A 3 -3.08 -1.72 -30.37
N PRO A 4 -2.52 -2.83 -29.88
CA PRO A 4 -2.95 -3.37 -28.60
C PRO A 4 -2.88 -2.24 -27.56
N PRO A 5 -3.84 -2.13 -26.62
CA PRO A 5 -3.68 -1.16 -25.54
C PRO A 5 -2.32 -1.42 -24.88
N ASP A 6 -1.47 -0.39 -24.83
CA ASP A 6 -0.15 -0.46 -24.19
C ASP A 6 -0.38 -0.84 -22.72
N SER A 7 -0.33 -2.13 -22.41
CA SER A 7 -0.50 -2.65 -21.06
C SER A 7 0.56 -2.01 -20.19
N THR A 8 0.18 -1.10 -19.29
CA THR A 8 1.17 -0.39 -18.50
C THR A 8 1.36 -1.13 -17.18
N ASN A 9 2.52 -1.78 -17.03
CA ASN A 9 2.86 -2.53 -15.82
C ASN A 9 3.05 -1.56 -14.63
N PHE A 10 2.56 -1.96 -13.45
CA PHE A 10 2.72 -1.23 -12.20
C PHE A 10 4.16 -0.73 -11.96
N LEU A 11 5.17 -1.58 -12.15
CA LEU A 11 6.56 -1.22 -11.87
C LEU A 11 7.06 -0.08 -12.77
N GLU A 12 6.64 -0.06 -14.03
CA GLU A 12 7.00 1.00 -14.98
C GLU A 12 6.35 2.33 -14.58
N LEU A 13 5.07 2.31 -14.21
CA LEU A 13 4.36 3.49 -13.70
C LEU A 13 4.97 4.01 -12.42
N PHE A 14 5.39 3.13 -11.52
CA PHE A 14 6.04 3.47 -10.27
C PHE A 14 7.38 4.18 -10.52
N GLN A 15 8.21 3.64 -11.42
CA GLN A 15 9.51 4.21 -11.77
C GLN A 15 9.40 5.54 -12.54
N LYS A 16 8.37 5.70 -13.38
CA LYS A 16 8.13 6.91 -14.17
C LYS A 16 7.30 7.98 -13.44
N SER A 17 6.93 7.74 -12.19
CA SER A 17 6.10 8.68 -11.44
C SER A 17 6.83 10.02 -11.26
N SER A 18 6.13 11.13 -11.55
CA SER A 18 6.63 12.48 -11.32
C SER A 18 6.45 12.95 -9.87
N LYS A 19 5.85 12.12 -9.01
CA LYS A 19 5.75 12.40 -7.58
C LYS A 19 7.11 12.22 -6.92
N GLU A 20 7.36 12.95 -5.83
CA GLU A 20 8.63 12.87 -5.10
C GLU A 20 8.55 11.88 -3.94
N LEU A 21 7.47 11.97 -3.15
CA LEU A 21 7.24 11.12 -1.98
C LEU A 21 6.96 9.66 -2.37
N ASN A 22 7.54 8.73 -1.60
CA ASN A 22 7.45 7.29 -1.85
C ASN A 22 6.00 6.78 -1.86
N SER A 23 5.19 7.17 -0.86
CA SER A 23 3.79 6.75 -0.79
C SER A 23 2.97 7.29 -1.97
N GLU A 24 3.19 8.56 -2.36
CA GLU A 24 2.51 9.17 -3.49
C GLU A 24 2.87 8.49 -4.81
N LYS A 25 4.16 8.20 -5.05
CA LYS A 25 4.62 7.46 -6.24
C LYS A 25 3.89 6.13 -6.34
N PHE A 26 3.80 5.41 -5.22
CA PHE A 26 3.16 4.10 -5.14
C PHE A 26 1.67 4.18 -5.48
N TYR A 27 0.91 5.05 -4.80
CA TYR A 27 -0.53 5.16 -5.00
C TYR A 27 -0.91 5.70 -6.37
N VAL A 28 -0.16 6.68 -6.90
CA VAL A 28 -0.38 7.19 -8.26
C VAL A 28 -0.16 6.09 -9.30
N ALA A 29 0.89 5.29 -9.15
CA ALA A 29 1.15 4.16 -10.03
C ALA A 29 0.00 3.15 -9.98
N LEU A 30 -0.41 2.69 -8.80
CA LEU A 30 -1.53 1.74 -8.64
C LEU A 30 -2.83 2.27 -9.26
N ASN A 31 -3.15 3.54 -9.06
CA ASN A 31 -4.37 4.13 -9.59
C ASN A 31 -4.33 4.22 -11.13
N LYS A 32 -3.15 4.48 -11.71
CA LYS A 32 -2.93 4.55 -13.17
C LYS A 32 -2.80 3.19 -13.86
N VAL A 33 -2.49 2.12 -13.11
CA VAL A 33 -2.40 0.77 -13.68
C VAL A 33 -3.69 0.44 -14.43
N SER A 34 -3.55 0.28 -15.74
CA SER A 34 -4.57 -0.24 -16.63
C SER A 34 -3.98 -1.52 -17.22
N PRO A 35 -4.06 -2.64 -16.48
CA PRO A 35 -3.49 -3.89 -16.96
C PRO A 35 -4.20 -4.27 -18.27
N ASP A 36 -3.54 -5.06 -19.11
CA ASP A 36 -4.26 -5.74 -20.18
C ASP A 36 -5.31 -6.61 -19.50
N LEU A 37 -6.57 -6.15 -19.54
CA LEU A 37 -7.68 -6.74 -18.81
C LEU A 37 -7.74 -8.25 -19.10
N SER A 38 -7.41 -8.65 -20.33
CA SER A 38 -7.41 -10.07 -20.73
C SER A 38 -6.53 -10.98 -19.87
N LYS A 39 -5.44 -10.46 -19.28
CA LYS A 39 -4.44 -11.28 -18.56
C LYS A 39 -4.90 -11.78 -17.20
N TYR A 40 -5.75 -11.01 -16.52
CA TYR A 40 -6.24 -11.27 -15.17
C TYR A 40 -7.76 -11.41 -15.09
N GLN A 41 -8.47 -11.06 -16.17
CA GLN A 41 -9.93 -11.07 -16.18
C GLN A 41 -10.49 -12.46 -15.89
N ALA A 42 -9.85 -13.55 -16.34
CA ALA A 42 -10.33 -14.90 -16.05
C ALA A 42 -10.31 -15.21 -14.55
N GLU A 43 -9.24 -14.80 -13.85
CA GLU A 43 -9.07 -15.01 -12.41
C GLU A 43 -9.94 -14.06 -11.58
N CYS A 44 -10.04 -12.79 -11.98
CA CYS A 44 -10.75 -11.75 -11.22
C CYS A 44 -12.26 -11.71 -11.48
N LYS A 45 -12.75 -12.16 -12.65
CA LYS A 45 -14.18 -12.13 -12.99
C LYS A 45 -15.04 -12.94 -12.02
N ASN A 46 -14.49 -14.01 -11.46
CA ASN A 46 -15.18 -14.91 -10.54
C ASN A 46 -14.74 -14.68 -9.08
N ILE A 47 -14.30 -13.46 -8.73
CA ILE A 47 -13.92 -13.14 -7.35
C ILE A 47 -15.09 -13.42 -6.40
N ASN A 48 -14.79 -14.18 -5.34
CA ASN A 48 -15.79 -14.71 -4.41
C ASN A 48 -16.19 -13.66 -3.36
N VAL A 49 -16.99 -12.68 -3.77
CA VAL A 49 -17.61 -11.66 -2.91
C VAL A 49 -19.14 -11.76 -2.98
N ARG A 50 -19.86 -11.15 -2.03
CA ARG A 50 -21.34 -11.20 -1.99
C ARG A 50 -22.00 -10.11 -2.84
N SER A 51 -21.31 -9.00 -3.05
CA SER A 51 -21.79 -7.84 -3.79
C SER A 51 -20.61 -7.04 -4.37
N HIS A 52 -20.90 -6.05 -5.21
CA HIS A 52 -19.89 -5.19 -5.85
C HIS A 52 -18.83 -5.94 -6.70
N HIS A 53 -19.24 -7.05 -7.34
CA HIS A 53 -18.35 -7.92 -8.12
C HIS A 53 -17.49 -7.17 -9.14
N ASP A 54 -18.07 -6.26 -9.93
CA ASP A 54 -17.32 -5.52 -10.96
C ASP A 54 -16.27 -4.57 -10.37
N GLN A 55 -16.56 -3.95 -9.22
CA GLN A 55 -15.62 -3.07 -8.53
C GLN A 55 -14.49 -3.88 -7.89
N MET A 56 -14.83 -5.02 -7.30
CA MET A 56 -13.85 -5.94 -6.71
C MET A 56 -12.98 -6.64 -7.77
N ALA A 57 -13.54 -6.97 -8.93
CA ALA A 57 -12.77 -7.50 -10.06
C ALA A 57 -11.69 -6.51 -10.51
N LYS A 58 -12.02 -5.21 -10.61
CA LYS A 58 -11.04 -4.16 -10.94
C LYS A 58 -9.94 -4.00 -9.88
N ILE A 59 -10.29 -4.11 -8.60
CA ILE A 59 -9.31 -4.10 -7.50
C ILE A 59 -8.40 -5.32 -7.61
N CYS A 60 -8.97 -6.50 -7.88
CA CYS A 60 -8.23 -7.74 -8.09
C CYS A 60 -7.23 -7.63 -9.24
N GLU A 61 -7.62 -7.07 -10.39
CA GLU A 61 -6.72 -6.93 -11.54
C GLU A 61 -5.51 -6.04 -11.21
N LYS A 62 -5.73 -4.94 -10.49
CA LYS A 62 -4.66 -4.07 -10.00
C LYS A 62 -3.77 -4.78 -8.97
N TYR A 63 -4.38 -5.57 -8.08
CA TYR A 63 -3.64 -6.38 -7.10
C TYR A 63 -2.74 -7.42 -7.77
N LEU A 64 -3.27 -8.17 -8.74
CA LEU A 64 -2.51 -9.15 -9.50
C LEU A 64 -1.39 -8.50 -10.33
N SER A 65 -1.63 -7.31 -10.88
CA SER A 65 -0.57 -6.54 -11.56
C SER A 65 0.55 -6.11 -10.61
N TYR A 66 0.21 -5.68 -9.39
CA TYR A 66 1.20 -5.37 -8.35
C TYR A 66 2.02 -6.60 -7.94
N LEU A 67 1.37 -7.76 -7.78
CA LEU A 67 2.02 -8.98 -7.32
C LEU A 67 3.19 -9.42 -8.21
N GLU A 68 3.10 -9.20 -9.52
CA GLU A 68 4.21 -9.50 -10.45
C GLU A 68 5.47 -8.70 -10.16
N SER A 69 5.33 -7.55 -9.52
CA SER A 69 6.43 -6.67 -9.14
C SER A 69 6.78 -6.80 -7.66
N CYS A 70 5.95 -7.45 -6.86
CA CYS A 70 6.06 -7.41 -5.41
C CYS A 70 7.35 -8.04 -4.89
N GLU A 71 7.76 -9.17 -5.47
CA GLU A 71 9.06 -9.78 -5.15
C GLU A 71 10.22 -8.81 -5.43
N SER A 72 10.27 -8.22 -6.62
CA SER A 72 11.33 -7.27 -6.98
C SER A 72 11.33 -6.04 -6.06
N LEU A 73 10.15 -5.56 -5.68
CA LEU A 73 9.99 -4.41 -4.80
C LEU A 73 10.30 -4.69 -3.32
N ASN A 74 10.22 -5.95 -2.88
CA ASN A 74 10.63 -6.33 -1.52
C ASN A 74 12.04 -6.93 -1.45
N ASN A 75 12.63 -7.34 -2.58
CA ASN A 75 14.02 -7.80 -2.69
C ASN A 75 15.01 -6.69 -3.03
N LYS A 76 14.55 -5.65 -3.74
CA LYS A 76 15.31 -4.39 -3.80
C LYS A 76 15.43 -3.89 -2.36
N ASN A 77 16.58 -3.32 -2.01
CA ASN A 77 16.86 -2.72 -0.71
C ASN A 77 16.02 -1.44 -0.50
N PHE A 78 14.71 -1.49 -0.76
CA PHE A 78 13.80 -0.48 -0.28
C PHE A 78 13.87 -0.48 1.23
N SER A 79 13.86 0.72 1.74
CA SER A 79 14.11 0.97 3.14
C SER A 79 12.83 0.84 3.98
N TYR A 80 11.76 0.33 3.35
CA TYR A 80 10.38 0.16 3.85
C TYR A 80 9.68 -1.03 3.17
N ASP A 81 8.60 -1.51 3.81
CA ASP A 81 7.77 -2.64 3.36
C ASP A 81 6.67 -2.18 2.36
N VAL A 82 6.92 -2.44 1.08
CA VAL A 82 6.00 -2.05 0.00
C VAL A 82 4.63 -2.75 0.13
N SER A 83 4.58 -3.91 0.79
CA SER A 83 3.35 -4.68 1.01
C SER A 83 2.40 -3.96 1.97
N LYS A 84 2.92 -3.18 2.93
CA LYS A 84 2.07 -2.35 3.81
C LYS A 84 1.38 -1.24 3.03
N LEU A 85 2.06 -0.57 2.10
CA LEU A 85 1.42 0.41 1.22
C LEU A 85 0.28 -0.22 0.41
N MET A 86 0.52 -1.42 -0.13
CA MET A 86 -0.52 -2.13 -0.90
C MET A 86 -1.73 -2.44 -0.03
N ASN A 87 -1.49 -2.92 1.19
CA ASN A 87 -2.53 -3.25 2.14
C ASN A 87 -3.39 -2.03 2.54
N TYR A 88 -2.76 -0.87 2.80
CA TYR A 88 -3.49 0.37 3.02
C TYR A 88 -4.28 0.83 1.80
N TRP A 89 -3.75 0.66 0.59
CA TRP A 89 -4.49 0.97 -0.63
C TRP A 89 -5.70 0.04 -0.82
N LEU A 90 -5.53 -1.27 -0.61
CA LEU A 90 -6.64 -2.23 -0.66
C LEU A 90 -7.72 -1.87 0.34
N TYR A 91 -7.34 -1.57 1.58
CA TYR A 91 -8.29 -1.22 2.64
C TYR A 91 -9.06 0.06 2.32
N ASP A 92 -8.38 1.10 1.81
CA ASP A 92 -9.03 2.33 1.33
C ASP A 92 -10.05 2.02 0.22
N LYS A 93 -9.69 1.22 -0.79
CA LYS A 93 -10.62 0.93 -1.89
C LYS A 93 -11.80 0.06 -1.47
N ILE A 94 -11.57 -0.94 -0.63
CA ILE A 94 -12.62 -1.85 -0.16
C ILE A 94 -13.58 -1.10 0.78
N THR A 95 -13.06 -0.30 1.72
CA THR A 95 -13.92 0.50 2.61
C THR A 95 -14.70 1.58 1.87
N ASN A 96 -14.16 2.14 0.78
CA ASN A 96 -14.92 3.06 -0.08
C ASN A 96 -16.06 2.37 -0.87
N ILE A 97 -15.96 1.06 -1.11
CA ILE A 97 -17.02 0.28 -1.77
C ILE A 97 -18.09 -0.11 -0.75
N TYR A 98 -17.68 -0.75 0.34
CA TYR A 98 -18.61 -1.39 1.28
C TYR A 98 -19.01 -0.46 2.44
N GLY A 99 -18.30 0.63 2.69
CA GLY A 99 -18.45 1.45 3.90
C GLY A 99 -17.63 0.91 5.08
N THR A 100 -17.11 1.80 5.92
CA THR A 100 -16.18 1.45 7.01
C THR A 100 -16.79 0.55 8.09
N GLU A 101 -18.10 0.64 8.30
CA GLU A 101 -18.80 -0.13 9.34
C GLU A 101 -19.13 -1.58 8.91
N ASN A 102 -19.04 -1.90 7.61
CA ASN A 102 -19.38 -3.21 7.08
C ASN A 102 -18.20 -4.18 7.14
N THR A 103 -17.68 -4.41 8.36
CA THR A 103 -16.47 -5.23 8.62
C THR A 103 -16.57 -6.63 8.00
N THR A 104 -17.72 -7.29 8.08
CA THR A 104 -17.94 -8.61 7.47
C THR A 104 -17.74 -8.60 5.95
N GLU A 105 -18.23 -7.58 5.25
CA GLU A 105 -18.06 -7.50 3.80
C GLU A 105 -16.62 -7.15 3.42
N ILE A 106 -15.95 -6.32 4.23
CA ILE A 106 -14.52 -6.01 4.09
C ILE A 106 -13.68 -7.29 4.28
N GLU A 107 -13.93 -8.08 5.33
CA GLU A 107 -13.25 -9.36 5.58
C GLU A 107 -13.40 -10.34 4.42
N ILE A 108 -14.62 -10.46 3.88
CA ILE A 108 -14.90 -11.31 2.72
C ILE A 108 -14.14 -10.82 1.50
N ALA A 109 -14.12 -9.51 1.24
CA ALA A 109 -13.38 -8.93 0.12
C ALA A 109 -11.87 -9.22 0.22
N PHE A 110 -11.27 -9.03 1.40
CA PHE A 110 -9.86 -9.38 1.64
C PHE A 110 -9.60 -10.88 1.50
N SER A 111 -10.48 -11.72 2.06
CA SER A 111 -10.38 -13.18 1.96
C SER A 111 -10.46 -13.65 0.51
N ALA A 112 -11.30 -13.02 -0.31
CA ALA A 112 -11.43 -13.31 -1.73
C ALA A 112 -10.13 -12.99 -2.50
N LEU A 113 -9.51 -11.83 -2.24
CA LEU A 113 -8.21 -11.48 -2.83
C LEU A 113 -7.11 -12.45 -2.42
N GLN A 114 -7.09 -12.86 -1.15
CA GLN A 114 -6.15 -13.86 -0.65
C GLN A 114 -6.37 -15.23 -1.32
N PHE A 115 -7.62 -15.64 -1.52
CA PHE A 115 -7.95 -16.92 -2.13
C PHE A 115 -7.43 -17.04 -3.56
N ILE A 116 -7.39 -15.95 -4.33
CA ILE A 116 -6.87 -15.94 -5.71
C ILE A 116 -5.40 -16.38 -5.77
N LEU A 117 -4.61 -16.10 -4.71
CA LEU A 117 -3.21 -16.53 -4.61
C LEU A 117 -3.05 -18.06 -4.56
N SER A 118 -4.12 -18.80 -4.23
CA SER A 118 -4.09 -20.26 -4.18
C SER A 118 -4.13 -20.92 -5.56
N TYR A 119 -4.48 -20.18 -6.62
CA TYR A 119 -4.62 -20.76 -7.96
C TYR A 119 -3.27 -21.28 -8.49
N PRO A 120 -3.24 -22.41 -9.23
CA PRO A 120 -2.00 -23.04 -9.70
C PRO A 120 -1.05 -22.13 -10.50
N LYS A 121 -1.59 -21.14 -11.22
CA LYS A 121 -0.80 -20.13 -11.93
C LYS A 121 0.06 -19.29 -10.99
N TYR A 122 -0.40 -19.10 -9.75
CA TYR A 122 0.32 -18.43 -8.67
C TYR A 122 1.03 -19.45 -7.75
N ASN A 123 0.69 -20.75 -7.86
CA ASN A 123 1.15 -21.83 -6.98
C ASN A 123 1.78 -22.99 -7.79
N PRO A 124 3.08 -22.90 -8.14
CA PRO A 124 4.14 -23.37 -7.22
C PRO A 124 5.41 -22.50 -7.20
N LYS A 125 5.32 -21.22 -7.59
CA LYS A 125 6.39 -20.19 -7.44
C LYS A 125 6.28 -19.41 -6.12
N LEU A 126 5.49 -19.92 -5.17
CA LEU A 126 5.13 -19.30 -3.90
C LEU A 126 6.32 -19.32 -2.91
N SER A 127 7.39 -18.62 -3.27
CA SER A 127 8.45 -18.26 -2.35
C SER A 127 7.86 -17.51 -1.14
N SER A 128 8.60 -17.46 -0.05
CA SER A 128 8.28 -16.65 1.14
C SER A 128 7.94 -15.18 0.81
N LEU A 129 8.29 -14.70 -0.38
CA LEU A 129 8.05 -13.35 -0.86
C LEU A 129 6.58 -13.11 -1.26
N ILE A 130 5.87 -14.07 -1.85
CA ILE A 130 4.43 -13.89 -2.14
C ILE A 130 3.62 -13.85 -0.84
N GLU A 131 4.02 -14.62 0.19
CA GLU A 131 3.39 -14.53 1.51
C GLU A 131 3.58 -13.15 2.17
N LYS A 132 4.68 -12.43 1.91
CA LYS A 132 4.84 -11.03 2.36
C LYS A 132 3.86 -10.08 1.68
N CYS A 133 3.50 -10.36 0.43
CA CYS A 133 2.63 -9.53 -0.42
C CYS A 133 1.14 -9.82 -0.26
N LYS A 134 0.80 -10.72 0.68
CA LYS A 134 -0.56 -11.17 0.94
C LYS A 134 -1.40 -10.06 1.57
N PRO A 135 -2.71 -10.01 1.29
CA PRO A 135 -3.58 -9.05 1.96
C PRO A 135 -3.61 -9.36 3.46
N ASN A 136 -3.46 -8.33 4.29
CA ASN A 136 -3.41 -8.44 5.74
C ASN A 136 -4.82 -8.26 6.31
N LEU A 137 -5.50 -9.37 6.56
CA LEU A 137 -6.84 -9.40 7.13
C LEU A 137 -6.95 -8.70 8.49
N LYS A 138 -5.87 -8.67 9.29
CA LYS A 138 -5.87 -8.01 10.61
C LYS A 138 -6.14 -6.50 10.53
N MET A 139 -6.02 -5.91 9.34
CA MET A 139 -6.37 -4.50 9.15
C MET A 139 -7.84 -4.20 9.45
N VAL A 140 -8.73 -5.18 9.34
CA VAL A 140 -10.16 -5.00 9.67
C VAL A 140 -10.36 -4.65 11.14
N ASP A 141 -9.49 -5.14 12.01
CA ASP A 141 -9.58 -4.94 13.45
C ASP A 141 -9.12 -3.53 13.90
N HIS A 142 -8.51 -2.75 13.00
CA HIS A 142 -7.97 -1.44 13.32
C HIS A 142 -8.93 -0.30 12.93
N HIS A 143 -9.76 0.14 13.89
CA HIS A 143 -10.67 1.27 13.66
C HIS A 143 -9.94 2.58 13.28
N ASP A 144 -8.72 2.77 13.76
CA ASP A 144 -7.84 3.90 13.47
C ASP A 144 -6.94 3.67 12.24
N TRP A 145 -7.26 2.71 11.36
CA TRP A 145 -6.41 2.36 10.22
C TRP A 145 -5.99 3.54 9.34
N LYS A 146 -6.82 4.60 9.21
CA LYS A 146 -6.47 5.82 8.46
C LYS A 146 -5.32 6.56 9.12
N ASN A 147 -5.36 6.70 10.45
CA ASN A 147 -4.27 7.30 11.21
C ASN A 147 -3.00 6.45 11.08
N ARG A 148 -3.12 5.12 11.17
CA ARG A 148 -1.98 4.21 10.99
C ARG A 148 -1.39 4.31 9.59
N LYS A 149 -2.24 4.42 8.56
CA LYS A 149 -1.82 4.65 7.17
C LYS A 149 -1.04 5.94 7.07
N ASP A 150 -1.57 7.05 7.59
CA ASP A 150 -0.95 8.36 7.46
C ASP A 150 0.39 8.41 8.22
N LEU A 151 0.49 7.75 9.39
CA LEU A 151 1.76 7.57 10.09
C LEU A 151 2.76 6.74 9.27
N TYR A 152 2.30 5.65 8.65
CA TYR A 152 3.17 4.80 7.83
C TYR A 152 3.67 5.55 6.59
N ASP A 153 2.78 6.24 5.89
CA ASP A 153 3.10 7.10 4.75
C ASP A 153 4.13 8.16 5.17
N TYR A 154 3.92 8.81 6.31
CA TYR A 154 4.89 9.76 6.86
C TYR A 154 6.26 9.12 7.07
N CYS A 155 6.31 7.99 7.77
CA CYS A 155 7.55 7.31 8.12
C CYS A 155 8.41 6.95 6.90
N ILE A 156 7.79 6.41 5.84
CA ILE A 156 8.52 6.03 4.62
C ILE A 156 8.92 7.22 3.76
N ASN A 157 8.16 8.31 3.85
CA ASN A 157 8.44 9.55 3.12
C ASN A 157 9.55 10.33 3.82
N TYR A 158 9.53 10.39 5.15
CA TYR A 158 10.56 11.03 5.95
C TYR A 158 11.92 10.42 5.66
N LYS A 159 12.03 9.09 5.59
CA LYS A 159 13.29 8.42 5.25
C LYS A 159 13.87 8.86 3.89
N PHE A 160 13.00 9.04 2.89
CA PHE A 160 13.41 9.61 1.60
C PHE A 160 13.85 11.07 1.73
N ILE A 161 13.09 11.88 2.48
CA ILE A 161 13.41 13.29 2.72
C ILE A 161 14.74 13.44 3.46
N GLU A 162 14.98 12.61 4.48
CA GLU A 162 16.21 12.59 5.26
C GLU A 162 17.43 12.33 4.35
N ASP A 163 17.33 11.33 3.47
CA ASP A 163 18.37 11.04 2.48
C ASP A 163 18.55 12.20 1.49
N GLU A 164 17.47 12.81 1.01
CA GLU A 164 17.54 13.99 0.13
C GLU A 164 18.21 15.19 0.83
N CYS A 165 17.85 15.47 2.09
CA CYS A 165 18.39 16.54 2.90
C CYS A 165 19.90 16.40 3.16
N LYS A 166 20.39 15.16 3.32
CA LYS A 166 21.83 14.88 3.52
C LYS A 166 22.68 15.32 2.33
N PHE A 167 22.13 15.25 1.12
CA PHE A 167 22.87 15.55 -0.12
C PHE A 167 22.49 16.89 -0.75
N TYR A 168 21.28 17.41 -0.49
CA TYR A 168 20.73 18.61 -1.13
C TYR A 168 19.99 19.51 -0.14
N SER A 169 20.65 20.57 0.34
CA SER A 169 20.08 21.49 1.36
C SER A 169 18.84 22.25 0.89
N GLU A 170 18.74 22.60 -0.40
CA GLU A 170 17.56 23.26 -0.98
C GLU A 170 16.38 22.29 -1.12
N GLY A 171 16.67 21.02 -1.45
CA GLY A 171 15.67 19.95 -1.49
C GLY A 171 15.07 19.64 -0.12
N CYS A 172 15.77 19.97 0.97
CA CYS A 172 15.24 19.82 2.31
C CYS A 172 14.12 20.83 2.62
N LYS A 173 14.30 22.09 2.20
CA LYS A 173 13.37 23.19 2.52
C LYS A 173 11.97 22.99 1.92
N LYS A 174 11.87 22.38 0.74
CA LYS A 174 10.58 22.09 0.09
C LYS A 174 9.72 21.09 0.88
N HIS A 175 10.33 20.31 1.79
CA HIS A 175 9.63 19.28 2.57
C HIS A 175 9.24 19.72 3.98
N CYS A 176 9.69 20.89 4.46
CA CYS A 176 9.35 21.40 5.79
C CYS A 176 7.84 21.49 6.00
N ASP A 177 7.09 22.01 5.00
CA ASP A 177 5.64 22.10 5.06
C ASP A 177 4.96 20.72 5.14
N TYR A 178 5.52 19.72 4.46
CA TYR A 178 5.02 18.36 4.53
C TYR A 178 5.26 17.76 5.92
N ILE A 179 6.50 17.85 6.43
CA ILE A 179 6.88 17.33 7.76
C ILE A 179 6.05 18.00 8.86
N GLY A 180 5.94 19.33 8.83
CA GLY A 180 5.15 20.09 9.82
C GLY A 180 3.69 19.65 9.89
N LYS A 181 3.06 19.34 8.74
CA LYS A 181 1.68 18.83 8.69
C LYS A 181 1.52 17.46 9.34
N GLN A 182 2.58 16.67 9.47
CA GLN A 182 2.54 15.34 10.12
C GLN A 182 2.73 15.39 11.64
N SER A 183 2.95 16.58 12.23
CA SER A 183 3.15 16.74 13.69
C SER A 183 2.01 16.14 14.50
N ASN A 184 0.76 16.45 14.15
CA ASN A 184 -0.40 15.97 14.89
C ASN A 184 -0.54 14.44 14.85
N ILE A 185 -0.30 13.81 13.70
CA ILE A 185 -0.41 12.36 13.56
C ILE A 185 0.74 11.67 14.31
N TYR A 186 1.93 12.23 14.27
CA TYR A 186 3.07 11.71 15.01
C TYR A 186 2.85 11.79 16.53
N GLU A 187 2.44 12.95 17.04
CA GLU A 187 2.18 13.16 18.48
C GLU A 187 1.09 12.24 19.03
N HIS A 188 0.07 11.96 18.22
CA HIS A 188 -0.99 11.01 18.56
C HIS A 188 -0.40 9.62 18.84
N PHE A 189 0.42 9.09 17.92
CA PHE A 189 1.04 7.78 18.09
C PHE A 189 2.17 7.77 19.10
N GLU A 190 2.90 8.87 19.27
CA GLU A 190 3.89 9.01 20.33
C GLU A 190 3.25 8.83 21.71
N THR A 191 2.14 9.52 21.96
CA THR A 191 1.39 9.38 23.21
C THR A 191 0.79 7.98 23.36
N PHE A 192 0.13 7.49 22.31
CA PHE A 192 -0.57 6.19 22.30
C PHE A 192 0.37 4.99 22.50
N CYS A 193 1.55 5.01 21.89
CA CYS A 193 2.52 3.91 22.00
C CYS A 193 3.36 4.00 23.28
N ASN A 194 3.62 5.21 23.80
CA ASN A 194 4.36 5.39 25.06
C ASN A 194 3.60 4.85 26.28
N SER A 195 2.27 4.79 26.24
CA SER A 195 1.47 4.12 27.26
C SER A 195 1.56 2.58 27.23
N LYS A 196 2.48 2.00 26.45
CA LYS A 196 2.66 0.55 26.23
C LYS A 196 1.38 -0.15 25.80
N SER A 197 0.57 0.54 24.99
CA SER A 197 -0.61 -0.08 24.38
C SER A 197 -0.17 -1.27 23.54
N SER A 198 -0.74 -2.45 23.79
CA SER A 198 -0.52 -3.65 22.96
C SER A 198 -1.03 -3.46 21.54
N ASP A 199 -1.79 -2.40 21.28
CA ASP A 199 -2.34 -2.04 19.98
C ASP A 199 -1.46 -1.02 19.24
N CYS A 200 -0.28 -0.66 19.75
CA CYS A 200 0.67 0.18 19.01
C CYS A 200 1.03 -0.46 17.64
N PRO A 201 1.06 0.30 16.53
CA PRO A 201 1.44 -0.26 15.23
C PRO A 201 2.84 -0.88 15.28
N GLU A 202 2.99 -2.13 14.84
CA GLU A 202 4.27 -2.86 14.87
C GLU A 202 5.43 -2.12 14.18
N PHE A 203 5.13 -1.26 13.20
CA PHE A 203 6.13 -0.48 12.48
C PHE A 203 6.55 0.81 13.20
N TYR A 204 5.85 1.24 14.25
CA TYR A 204 6.05 2.52 14.91
C TYR A 204 7.47 2.70 15.46
N ASP A 205 8.07 1.62 15.97
CA ASP A 205 9.44 1.66 16.49
C ASP A 205 10.46 2.13 15.43
N ASN A 206 10.24 1.78 14.16
CA ASN A 206 11.09 2.22 13.05
C ASN A 206 10.87 3.69 12.66
N CYS A 207 9.86 4.34 13.24
CA CYS A 207 9.46 5.70 12.92
C CYS A 207 9.79 6.69 14.04
N LYS A 208 10.27 6.21 15.20
CA LYS A 208 10.56 7.04 16.40
C LYS A 208 11.63 8.10 16.18
N ASP A 209 12.54 7.86 15.25
CA ASP A 209 13.61 8.82 14.93
C ASP A 209 13.13 9.95 14.01
N TYR A 210 11.86 9.91 13.57
CA TYR A 210 11.29 10.83 12.59
C TYR A 210 10.37 11.85 13.26
N ASN A 211 10.68 12.33 14.45
CA ASN A 211 9.82 13.30 15.14
C ASN A 211 9.79 14.65 14.38
N PRO A 212 8.62 15.10 13.87
CA PRO A 212 8.50 16.36 13.12
C PRO A 212 8.95 17.60 13.90
N LYS A 213 8.94 17.57 15.24
CA LYS A 213 9.30 18.71 16.09
C LYS A 213 10.82 18.94 16.21
N LEU A 214 11.62 17.98 15.77
CA LEU A 214 13.08 18.03 15.87
C LEU A 214 13.74 18.51 14.57
N VAL A 215 12.95 18.86 13.55
CA VAL A 215 13.38 19.23 12.19
C VAL A 215 13.24 20.72 11.94
#